data_AF-A0A8S2SVI0-F1
#
_entry.id   AF-A0A8S2SVI0-F1
#
_cell.length_a   1.000
_cell.length_b   1.000
_cell.length_c   1.000
_cell.angle_alpha   90.00
_cell.angle_beta   90.00
_cell.angle_gamma   90.00
#
_symmetry.space_group_name_H-M   'P 1'
#
loop_
_entity.id
_entity.type
_entity.pdbx_description
1 polymer ?
#
loop_
_entity_poly.entity_id
_entity_poly.type
_entity_poly.pdbx_seq_one_letter_code
_entity_poly.pdbx_strand_id
1 'polypeptide(L)'
;RSVPGGYVLLDDGLNGAQHYRLKNGAQNISILMANELKNQYGSDVIQFSQPVTSVRYHDSLLTLTTVSSCQQYATHRLFLAMSPTLLKSIQFTPSLPLDYQKLSVTMFMGHCIKT
;
A
#
# COMPACT_ATOMS: atom_id res chain seq x y z
N ARG A 1 -30.83 26.98 -21.36
CA ARG A 1 -30.94 25.50 -21.34
C ARG A 1 -30.01 25.00 -20.25
N SER A 2 -30.55 24.26 -19.27
CA SER A 2 -29.85 23.83 -18.06
C SER A 2 -28.58 23.04 -18.41
N VAL A 3 -27.44 23.44 -17.84
CA VAL A 3 -26.19 22.67 -17.90
C VAL A 3 -26.29 21.60 -16.81
N PRO A 4 -26.36 20.30 -17.14
CA PRO A 4 -26.45 19.26 -16.14
C PRO A 4 -25.07 19.10 -15.49
N GLY A 5 -24.94 19.60 -14.26
CA GLY A 5 -23.74 19.44 -13.43
C GLY A 5 -23.74 18.15 -12.59
N GLY A 6 -22.55 17.74 -12.17
CA GLY A 6 -22.32 16.92 -10.98
C GLY A 6 -22.04 15.43 -11.22
N TYR A 7 -23.01 14.69 -11.79
CA TYR A 7 -22.92 13.21 -11.85
C TYR A 7 -22.77 12.64 -13.25
N VAL A 8 -23.28 13.33 -14.28
CA VAL A 8 -23.23 12.85 -15.68
C VAL A 8 -21.81 12.90 -16.26
N LEU A 9 -20.95 13.80 -15.76
CA LEU A 9 -19.53 13.88 -16.12
C LEU A 9 -18.66 12.80 -15.45
N LEU A 10 -19.18 12.12 -14.44
CA LEU A 10 -18.48 11.04 -13.72
C LEU A 10 -18.89 9.65 -14.23
N ASP A 11 -19.91 9.56 -15.10
CA ASP A 11 -20.28 8.29 -15.70
C ASP A 11 -19.60 8.16 -17.06
N ASP A 12 -18.59 7.29 -17.13
CA ASP A 12 -17.90 6.95 -18.38
C ASP A 12 -18.81 6.18 -19.37
N GLY A 13 -20.07 5.90 -18.99
CA GLY A 13 -21.06 5.23 -19.81
C GLY A 13 -20.93 3.70 -19.81
N LEU A 14 -21.68 3.05 -20.71
CA LEU A 14 -21.63 1.60 -20.91
C LEU A 14 -20.21 1.18 -21.34
N ASN A 15 -19.63 0.21 -20.63
CA ASN A 15 -18.23 -0.26 -20.75
C ASN A 15 -17.14 0.69 -20.22
N GLY A 16 -17.50 1.77 -19.51
CA GLY A 16 -16.54 2.64 -18.83
C GLY A 16 -15.95 2.03 -17.55
N ALA A 17 -14.82 2.55 -17.07
CA ALA A 17 -14.15 2.04 -15.86
C ALA A 17 -15.02 2.19 -14.60
N GLN A 18 -15.94 3.16 -14.61
CA GLN A 18 -16.87 3.46 -13.52
C GLN A 18 -18.21 2.70 -13.61
N HIS A 19 -18.41 1.94 -14.70
CA HIS A 19 -19.66 1.24 -14.99
C HIS A 19 -19.94 0.11 -14.00
N TYR A 20 -18.92 -0.70 -13.71
CA TYR A 20 -19.05 -1.83 -12.79
C TYR A 20 -18.64 -1.45 -11.38
N ARG A 21 -19.46 -1.86 -10.42
CA ARG A 21 -19.18 -1.73 -8.99
C ARG A 21 -19.20 -3.10 -8.34
N LEU A 22 -18.25 -3.32 -7.44
CA LEU A 22 -18.20 -4.54 -6.65
C LEU A 22 -19.32 -4.52 -5.61
N LYS A 23 -20.20 -5.51 -5.70
CA LYS A 23 -21.18 -5.79 -4.64
C LYS A 23 -20.40 -6.09 -3.36
N ASN A 24 -20.81 -5.50 -2.24
CA ASN A 24 -20.16 -5.59 -0.91
C ASN A 24 -18.85 -4.78 -0.75
N GLY A 25 -18.50 -3.92 -1.71
CA GLY A 25 -17.36 -3.01 -1.62
C GLY A 25 -16.02 -3.66 -1.97
N ALA A 26 -15.09 -2.85 -2.48
CA ALA A 26 -13.81 -3.33 -2.99
C ALA A 26 -12.89 -3.90 -1.89
N GLN A 27 -13.05 -3.45 -0.64
CA GLN A 27 -12.30 -3.96 0.51
C GLN A 27 -12.48 -5.46 0.74
N ASN A 28 -13.60 -6.03 0.26
CA ASN A 28 -13.89 -7.45 0.41
C ASN A 28 -12.83 -8.33 -0.28
N ILE A 29 -12.19 -7.85 -1.36
CA ILE A 29 -11.11 -8.56 -2.04
C ILE A 29 -9.93 -8.77 -1.07
N SER A 30 -9.45 -7.70 -0.42
CA SER A 30 -8.34 -7.77 0.53
C SER A 30 -8.67 -8.65 1.73
N ILE A 31 -9.91 -8.62 2.21
CA ILE A 31 -10.37 -9.48 3.32
C ILE A 31 -10.33 -10.95 2.93
N LEU A 32 -10.85 -11.31 1.76
CA LEU A 32 -10.86 -12.69 1.27
C LEU A 32 -9.44 -13.23 1.05
N MET A 33 -8.57 -12.44 0.41
CA MET A 33 -7.15 -12.82 0.22
C MET A 33 -6.44 -12.99 1.57
N ALA A 34 -6.69 -12.11 2.53
CA ALA A 34 -6.11 -12.22 3.87
C ALA A 34 -6.56 -13.50 4.58
N ASN A 35 -7.83 -13.88 4.45
CA ASN A 35 -8.35 -15.11 5.03
C ASN A 35 -7.76 -16.35 4.37
N GLU A 36 -7.61 -16.35 3.05
CA GLU A 36 -6.96 -17.44 2.31
C GLU A 36 -5.52 -17.65 2.77
N LEU A 37 -4.72 -16.58 2.87
CA LEU A 37 -3.35 -16.64 3.38
C LEU A 37 -3.28 -17.18 4.81
N LYS A 38 -4.18 -16.73 5.69
CA LYS A 38 -4.24 -17.21 7.08
C LYS A 38 -4.58 -18.70 7.17
N ASN A 39 -5.49 -19.17 6.33
CA ASN A 39 -5.86 -20.58 6.27
C ASN A 39 -4.69 -21.46 5.79
N GLN A 40 -3.87 -20.94 4.86
CA GLN A 40 -2.75 -21.68 4.28
C GLN A 40 -1.48 -21.65 5.14
N TYR A 41 -1.17 -20.51 5.76
CA TYR A 41 0.13 -20.26 6.42
C TYR A 41 0.02 -19.92 7.91
N GLY A 42 -1.19 -19.89 8.47
CA GLY A 42 -1.45 -19.55 9.88
C GLY A 42 -1.80 -18.08 10.10
N SER A 43 -2.34 -17.76 11.29
CA SER A 43 -2.83 -16.41 11.65
C SER A 43 -1.74 -15.34 11.59
N ASP A 44 -0.49 -15.73 11.84
CA ASP A 44 0.62 -14.81 12.06
C ASP A 44 1.28 -14.32 10.75
N VAL A 45 0.82 -14.83 9.59
CA VAL A 45 1.30 -14.40 8.27
C VAL A 45 0.96 -12.94 7.96
N ILE A 46 -0.07 -12.38 8.61
CA ILE A 46 -0.46 -10.96 8.47
C ILE A 46 -0.46 -10.31 9.84
N GLN A 47 0.44 -9.34 10.01
CA GLN A 47 0.60 -8.58 11.24
C GLN A 47 0.02 -7.17 11.05
N PHE A 48 -1.04 -6.86 11.80
CA PHE A 48 -1.66 -5.53 11.79
C PHE A 48 -1.01 -4.60 12.82
N SER A 49 -1.14 -3.29 12.61
CA SER A 49 -0.59 -2.27 13.52
C SER A 49 0.94 -2.36 13.73
N GLN A 50 1.65 -2.88 12.72
CA GLN A 50 3.11 -3.01 12.71
C GLN A 50 3.74 -2.12 11.62
N PRO A 51 3.65 -0.78 11.72
CA PRO A 51 4.30 0.09 10.75
C PRO A 51 5.82 -0.12 10.82
N VAL A 52 6.44 -0.40 9.67
CA VAL A 52 7.89 -0.56 9.51
C VAL A 52 8.55 0.82 9.58
N THR A 53 9.60 0.96 10.40
CA THR A 53 10.34 2.21 10.58
C THR A 53 11.74 2.16 10.04
N SER A 54 12.35 0.97 9.98
CA SER A 54 13.69 0.81 9.45
C SER A 54 13.88 -0.53 8.75
N VAL A 55 14.76 -0.51 7.75
CA VAL A 55 15.18 -1.69 7.00
C VAL A 55 16.70 -1.67 6.93
N ARG A 56 17.33 -2.67 7.51
CA ARG A 56 18.74 -2.97 7.30
C ARG A 56 18.85 -4.10 6.28
N TYR A 57 19.68 -3.94 5.27
CA TYR A 57 19.88 -4.98 4.27
C TYR A 57 21.34 -5.14 3.91
N HIS A 58 21.73 -6.40 3.71
CA HIS A 58 23.02 -6.85 3.20
C HIS A 58 22.76 -7.91 2.12
N ASP A 59 23.81 -8.40 1.45
CA ASP A 59 23.69 -9.21 0.24
C ASP A 59 22.80 -10.46 0.37
N SER A 60 22.70 -11.05 1.57
CA SER A 60 21.96 -12.31 1.80
C SER A 60 20.79 -12.21 2.77
N LEU A 61 20.67 -11.13 3.54
CA LEU A 61 19.69 -11.00 4.60
C LEU A 61 19.25 -9.55 4.81
N LEU A 62 17.97 -9.41 5.11
CA LEU A 62 17.33 -8.16 5.46
C LEU A 62 16.69 -8.27 6.83
N THR A 63 16.75 -7.19 7.60
CA THR A 63 16.10 -7.05 8.90
C THR A 63 15.23 -5.81 8.91
N LEU A 64 13.97 -5.98 9.27
CA LEU A 64 12.94 -4.95 9.34
C LEU A 64 12.66 -4.67 10.81
N THR A 65 12.53 -3.41 11.20
CA THR A 65 12.07 -3.03 12.55
C THR A 65 10.73 -2.30 12.46
N THR A 66 9.79 -2.63 13.35
CA THR A 66 8.48 -1.98 13.42
C THR A 66 8.37 -1.05 14.63
N VAL A 67 7.43 -0.09 14.60
CA VAL A 67 7.20 0.84 15.72
C VAL A 67 6.78 0.10 16.99
N SER A 68 5.84 -0.84 16.85
CA SER A 68 5.29 -1.49 18.03
C SER A 68 6.29 -2.51 18.57
N SER A 69 6.70 -2.34 19.82
CA SER A 69 7.65 -3.22 20.55
C SER A 69 9.08 -3.35 20.00
N CYS A 70 9.49 -2.52 19.01
CA CYS A 70 10.78 -2.68 18.30
C CYS A 70 10.96 -4.09 17.72
N GLN A 71 9.86 -4.74 17.31
CA GLN A 71 9.91 -6.09 16.82
C GLN A 71 10.73 -6.17 15.53
N GLN A 72 11.56 -7.20 15.44
CA GLN A 72 12.44 -7.42 14.28
C GLN A 72 11.98 -8.62 13.47
N TYR A 73 11.98 -8.46 12.15
CA TYR A 73 11.68 -9.52 11.19
C TYR A 73 12.87 -9.70 10.27
N ALA A 74 13.31 -10.95 10.09
CA ALA A 74 14.41 -11.30 9.20
C ALA A 74 13.87 -12.00 7.94
N THR A 75 14.34 -11.60 6.77
CA THR A 75 13.91 -12.17 5.48
C THR A 75 15.01 -12.06 4.43
N HIS A 76 14.96 -12.88 3.40
CA HIS A 76 15.85 -12.79 2.24
C HIS A 76 15.36 -11.80 1.18
N ARG A 77 14.07 -11.45 1.18
CA ARG A 77 13.47 -10.54 0.19
C ARG A 77 12.40 -9.67 0.83
N LEU A 78 12.31 -8.43 0.35
CA LEU A 78 11.32 -7.45 0.78
C LEU A 78 10.58 -6.90 -0.45
N PHE A 79 9.25 -6.95 -0.40
CA PHE A 79 8.38 -6.28 -1.37
C PHE A 79 7.70 -5.08 -0.70
N LEU A 80 7.96 -3.88 -1.22
CA LEU A 80 7.34 -2.66 -0.74
C LEU A 80 6.08 -2.36 -1.56
N ALA A 81 4.93 -2.83 -1.06
CA ALA A 81 3.62 -2.64 -1.70
C ALA A 81 2.89 -1.41 -1.10
N MET A 82 3.58 -0.28 -1.03
CA MET A 82 3.03 0.97 -0.47
C MET A 82 3.30 2.15 -1.40
N SER A 83 2.59 3.27 -1.17
CA SER A 83 2.80 4.48 -1.97
C SER A 83 4.26 4.98 -1.87
N PRO A 84 4.88 5.43 -2.98
CA PRO A 84 6.24 5.97 -2.97
C PRO A 84 6.44 7.13 -1.98
N THR A 85 5.40 7.93 -1.72
CA THR A 85 5.46 9.03 -0.75
C THR A 85 5.74 8.58 0.67
N LEU A 86 5.41 7.33 0.99
CA LEU A 86 5.61 6.75 2.32
C LEU A 86 7.05 6.24 2.49
N LEU A 87 7.87 6.13 1.44
CA LEU A 87 9.24 5.63 1.56
C LEU A 87 10.08 6.47 2.54
N LYS A 88 9.81 7.78 2.62
CA LYS A 88 10.49 8.70 3.54
C LYS A 88 10.23 8.42 5.03
N SER A 89 9.19 7.66 5.37
CA SER A 89 8.93 7.28 6.76
C SER A 89 9.76 6.07 7.22
N ILE A 90 10.52 5.46 6.30
CA ILE A 90 11.35 4.28 6.57
C ILE A 90 12.82 4.66 6.44
N GLN A 91 13.61 4.38 7.46
CA GLN A 91 15.06 4.52 7.43
C GLN A 91 15.71 3.28 6.81
N PHE A 92 16.38 3.46 5.68
CA PHE A 92 17.11 2.38 4.99
C PHE A 92 18.61 2.42 5.31
N THR A 93 19.17 1.26 5.64
CA THR A 93 20.61 1.07 5.89
C THR A 93 21.12 -0.15 5.10
N PRO A 94 21.94 0.03 4.05
CA PRO A 94 22.39 1.31 3.51
C PRO A 94 21.24 2.13 2.89
N SER A 95 21.47 3.43 2.68
CA SER A 95 20.44 4.30 2.07
C SER A 95 20.05 3.80 0.68
N LEU A 96 18.78 3.97 0.31
CA LEU A 96 18.31 3.64 -1.03
C LEU A 96 19.06 4.43 -2.11
N PRO A 97 19.15 3.93 -3.35
CA PRO A 97 19.70 4.69 -4.46
C PRO A 97 19.00 6.05 -4.65
N LEU A 98 19.75 7.05 -5.13
CA LEU A 98 19.30 8.43 -5.21
C LEU A 98 17.98 8.60 -5.97
N ASP A 99 17.76 7.81 -7.02
CA ASP A 99 16.55 7.88 -7.84
C ASP A 99 15.29 7.48 -7.05
N TYR A 100 15.39 6.49 -6.17
CA TYR A 100 14.30 6.12 -5.27
C TYR A 100 14.05 7.18 -4.19
N GLN A 101 15.10 7.83 -3.70
CA GLN A 101 14.96 8.94 -2.76
C GLN A 101 14.19 10.11 -3.40
N LYS A 102 14.54 10.48 -4.65
CA LYS A 102 13.84 11.52 -5.42
C LYS A 102 12.38 11.17 -5.67
N LEU A 103 12.07 9.91 -5.96
CA LEU A 103 10.70 9.45 -6.21
C LEU A 103 9.77 9.79 -5.03
N SER A 104 10.26 9.59 -3.79
CA SER A 104 9.48 9.84 -2.57
C SER A 104 9.09 11.32 -2.37
N VAL A 105 9.82 12.25 -2.98
CA VAL A 105 9.61 13.71 -2.86
C VAL A 105 8.87 14.28 -4.06
N THR A 106 8.94 13.63 -5.22
CA THR A 106 8.41 14.14 -6.49
C THR A 106 7.03 13.58 -6.84
N MET A 107 6.67 12.39 -6.34
CA MET A 107 5.33 11.81 -6.58
C MET A 107 4.33 12.30 -5.54
N PHE A 108 3.56 13.34 -5.85
CA PHE A 108 2.46 13.78 -4.98
C PHE A 108 1.20 12.96 -5.22
N MET A 109 0.50 12.59 -4.14
CA MET A 109 -0.82 11.97 -4.21
C MET A 109 -1.90 13.05 -4.25
N GLY A 110 -2.87 12.90 -5.15
CA GLY A 110 -4.06 13.76 -5.16
C GLY A 110 -4.85 13.63 -3.87
N HIS A 111 -5.48 14.73 -3.44
CA HIS A 111 -6.34 14.75 -2.27
C HIS A 111 -7.81 14.81 -2.71
N CYS A 112 -8.63 13.89 -2.21
CA CYS A 112 -10.05 13.81 -2.51
C CYS A 112 -10.82 13.48 -1.24
N ILE A 113 -11.93 14.18 -1.02
CA ILE A 113 -12.88 13.87 0.05
C ILE A 113 -14.05 13.16 -0.61
N LYS A 114 -14.30 11.91 -0.20
CA LYS A 114 -15.49 11.17 -0.61
C LYS A 114 -16.61 11.47 0.39
N THR A 115 -17.60 12.24 -0.06
CA THR A 115 -18.85 12.53 0.67
C THR A 115 -19.93 11.50 0.37
#